data_AF-A0A2D5X1H2-F1
#
_entry.id   AF-A0A2D5X1H2-F1
#
_cell.length_a   1.000
_cell.length_b   1.000
_cell.length_c   1.000
_cell.angle_alpha   90.00
_cell.angle_beta   90.00
_cell.angle_gamma   90.00
#
_symmetry.space_group_name_H-M   'P 1'
#
loop_
_entity.id
_entity.type
_entity.pdbx_description
1 polymer ?
#
loop_
_entity_poly.entity_id
_entity_poly.type
_entity_poly.pdbx_seq_one_letter_code
_entity_poly.pdbx_strand_id
1 'polypeptide(L)'
;MEKALFHRLWMEVDFDDHPYPGSHSPKPEGELRFTTHEGALSIGDDRLTFRLGKGSDGEDSIHRWTTEPTKMNAGPERMGEHRWSLSPKDFGLTLSAFVAVKIGTPTVETGQSILQERILLGEIRNTLAPMLSNWTWHLEVDNKNDRSGWYIRAPAEWDSLFTIFAGLGWHPESPDDKRGFLLFERAPPGELDRPDEADANRLDALRTVALCNDQRGALTKLTDNPEWAHVAVPCHLDELPGDVQLWPPSMERWPLLVARQEEQTSSAETAKWAATIVESLQPAISTLSAKIDRLNWQ
;
A
#
# COMPACT_ATOMS: atom_id res chain seq x y z
N MET A 1 -9.69 -16.32 14.98
CA MET A 1 -10.38 -15.87 13.75
C MET A 1 -10.62 -14.37 13.76
N GLU A 2 -11.13 -13.78 14.84
CA GLU A 2 -11.37 -12.33 14.95
C GLU A 2 -10.14 -11.47 14.63
N LYS A 3 -8.97 -11.76 15.19
CA LYS A 3 -7.73 -11.04 14.85
C LYS A 3 -7.36 -11.13 13.36
N ALA A 4 -7.63 -12.26 12.72
CA ALA A 4 -7.37 -12.45 11.29
C ALA A 4 -8.39 -11.67 10.44
N LEU A 5 -9.64 -11.59 10.89
CA LEU A 5 -10.68 -10.75 10.28
C LEU A 5 -10.32 -9.27 10.41
N PHE A 6 -9.95 -8.80 11.61
CA PHE A 6 -9.52 -7.43 11.84
C PHE A 6 -8.36 -7.07 10.91
N HIS A 7 -7.30 -7.90 10.88
CA HIS A 7 -6.18 -7.68 9.97
C HIS A 7 -6.62 -7.61 8.50
N ARG A 8 -7.51 -8.51 8.05
CA ARG A 8 -8.00 -8.49 6.67
C ARG A 8 -8.78 -7.22 6.33
N LEU A 9 -9.61 -6.72 7.25
CA LEU A 9 -10.38 -5.49 7.04
C LEU A 9 -9.49 -4.25 7.12
N TRP A 10 -8.51 -4.26 8.03
CA TRP A 10 -7.49 -3.22 8.13
C TRP A 10 -6.75 -3.00 6.82
N MET A 11 -6.42 -4.07 6.11
CA MET A 11 -5.79 -3.99 4.78
C MET A 11 -6.63 -3.31 3.71
N GLU A 12 -7.95 -3.19 3.88
CA GLU A 12 -8.82 -2.49 2.93
C GLU A 12 -8.91 -0.99 3.22
N VAL A 13 -8.45 -0.53 4.39
CA VAL A 13 -8.41 0.91 4.69
C VAL A 13 -7.38 1.57 3.79
N ASP A 14 -7.79 2.66 3.13
CA ASP A 14 -6.91 3.50 2.34
C ASP A 14 -5.71 3.97 3.19
N PHE A 15 -4.53 4.07 2.59
CA PHE A 15 -3.31 4.34 3.35
C PHE A 15 -3.43 5.66 4.13
N ASP A 16 -3.99 6.70 3.50
CA ASP A 16 -4.10 8.04 4.08
C ASP A 16 -5.21 8.15 5.14
N ASP A 17 -6.14 7.19 5.17
CA ASP A 17 -7.28 7.19 6.09
C ASP A 17 -6.96 6.60 7.47
N HIS A 18 -5.80 5.96 7.62
CA HIS A 18 -5.40 5.33 8.87
C HIS A 18 -5.40 6.31 10.07
N PRO A 19 -5.93 5.89 11.22
CA PRO A 19 -6.13 6.78 12.37
C PRO A 19 -4.81 7.27 12.98
N TYR A 20 -4.84 8.51 13.47
CA TYR A 20 -3.77 9.11 14.28
C TYR A 20 -4.28 9.40 15.70
N PRO A 21 -3.51 9.06 16.77
CA PRO A 21 -2.31 8.21 16.77
C PRO A 21 -2.67 6.72 16.67
N GLY A 22 -1.73 5.85 16.25
CA GLY A 22 -2.01 4.41 16.27
C GLY A 22 -1.28 3.55 15.24
N SER A 23 -0.30 4.10 14.51
CA SER A 23 0.51 3.41 13.50
C SER A 23 -0.30 2.76 12.36
N HIS A 24 0.39 2.37 11.28
CA HIS A 24 -0.20 1.59 10.19
C HIS A 24 -0.21 0.08 10.48
N SER A 25 -0.07 -0.32 11.75
CA SER A 25 -0.02 -1.72 12.14
C SER A 25 -1.42 -2.35 12.14
N PRO A 26 -1.60 -3.50 11.46
CA PRO A 26 -2.86 -4.23 11.50
C PRO A 26 -3.07 -5.05 12.79
N LYS A 27 -2.16 -4.94 13.76
CA LYS A 27 -2.32 -5.57 15.07
C LYS A 27 -3.31 -4.74 15.88
N PRO A 28 -4.34 -5.34 16.50
CA PRO A 28 -5.26 -4.60 17.36
C PRO A 28 -4.52 -3.89 18.51
N GLU A 29 -4.92 -2.66 18.80
CA GLU A 29 -4.47 -1.87 19.95
C GLU A 29 -5.57 -1.78 21.00
N GLY A 30 -5.23 -2.07 22.25
CA GLY A 30 -6.21 -2.15 23.33
C GLY A 30 -7.10 -3.40 23.22
N GLU A 31 -8.38 -3.23 23.54
CA GLU A 31 -9.37 -4.33 23.52
C GLU A 31 -10.00 -4.48 22.13
N LEU A 32 -9.88 -5.67 21.55
CA LEU A 32 -10.60 -6.02 20.32
C LEU A 32 -12.06 -6.35 20.64
N ARG A 33 -12.98 -5.52 20.16
CA ARG A 33 -14.43 -5.66 20.36
C ARG A 33 -15.04 -6.32 19.13
N PHE A 34 -15.80 -7.39 19.32
CA PHE A 34 -16.47 -8.13 18.24
C PHE A 34 -17.95 -8.36 18.56
N THR A 35 -18.84 -7.98 17.66
CA THR A 35 -20.29 -8.14 17.80
C THR A 35 -20.91 -8.63 16.50
N THR A 36 -21.93 -9.48 16.60
CA THR A 36 -22.73 -9.94 15.46
C THR A 36 -24.13 -9.40 15.50
N HIS A 37 -24.64 -9.08 14.32
CA HIS A 37 -25.99 -8.57 14.08
C HIS A 37 -26.66 -9.44 13.01
N GLU A 38 -27.94 -9.18 12.72
CA GLU A 38 -28.63 -9.87 11.64
C GLU A 38 -28.02 -9.50 10.28
N GLY A 39 -27.25 -10.43 9.68
CA GLY A 39 -26.65 -10.22 8.37
C GLY A 39 -25.39 -9.34 8.36
N ALA A 40 -24.84 -8.99 9.51
CA ALA A 40 -23.64 -8.17 9.63
C ALA A 40 -22.83 -8.48 10.89
N LEU A 41 -21.56 -8.07 10.91
CA LEU A 41 -20.72 -8.07 12.10
C LEU A 41 -20.05 -6.70 12.22
N SER A 42 -19.72 -6.34 13.46
CA SER A 42 -18.86 -5.21 13.77
C SER A 42 -17.63 -5.72 14.51
N ILE A 43 -16.45 -5.24 14.12
CA ILE A 43 -15.18 -5.56 14.77
C ILE A 43 -14.33 -4.31 14.84
N GLY A 44 -13.70 -4.03 15.96
CA GLY A 44 -12.89 -2.82 16.10
C GLY A 44 -12.02 -2.85 17.33
N ASP A 45 -11.08 -1.93 17.38
CA ASP A 45 -10.22 -1.68 18.53
C ASP A 45 -10.35 -0.22 18.98
N ASP A 46 -9.42 0.29 19.79
CA ASP A 46 -9.50 1.67 20.28
C ASP A 46 -9.26 2.73 19.19
N ARG A 47 -8.80 2.34 18.00
CA ARG A 47 -8.46 3.25 16.90
C ARG A 47 -9.56 3.32 15.85
N LEU A 48 -10.14 2.17 15.50
CA LEU A 48 -11.07 2.08 14.36
C LEU A 48 -12.08 0.95 14.54
N THR A 49 -13.29 1.20 14.06
CA THR A 49 -14.36 0.21 13.98
C THR A 49 -14.70 -0.14 12.54
N PHE A 50 -14.89 -1.44 12.29
CA PHE A 50 -15.27 -2.00 11.00
C PHE A 50 -16.65 -2.62 11.06
N ARG A 51 -17.40 -2.47 9.97
CA ARG A 51 -18.58 -3.28 9.66
C ARG A 51 -18.34 -4.15 8.45
N LEU A 52 -18.76 -5.41 8.50
CA LEU A 52 -18.86 -6.29 7.35
C LEU A 52 -20.29 -6.82 7.21
N GLY A 53 -20.93 -6.57 6.06
CA GLY A 53 -22.26 -7.09 5.73
C GLY A 53 -23.34 -6.01 5.52
N LYS A 54 -24.57 -6.31 5.95
CA LYS A 54 -25.76 -5.45 5.77
C LYS A 54 -25.80 -4.25 6.74
N GLY A 55 -26.76 -3.36 6.50
CA GLY A 55 -27.09 -2.23 7.36
C GLY A 55 -26.30 -0.96 7.03
N SER A 56 -26.78 0.19 7.51
CA SER A 56 -26.13 1.50 7.35
C SER A 56 -25.45 1.96 8.65
N ASP A 57 -24.57 2.95 8.48
CA ASP A 57 -23.89 3.90 9.37
C ASP A 57 -23.80 3.58 10.89
N GLY A 58 -22.60 3.77 11.43
CA GLY A 58 -22.31 3.67 12.87
C GLY A 58 -20.86 3.29 13.16
N GLU A 59 -20.22 2.58 12.23
CA GLU A 59 -18.80 2.24 12.25
C GLU A 59 -18.02 3.12 11.26
N ASP A 60 -16.72 3.24 11.50
CA ASP A 60 -15.84 4.09 10.72
C ASP A 60 -15.59 3.52 9.32
N SER A 61 -15.43 2.20 9.18
CA SER A 61 -15.07 1.53 7.92
C SER A 61 -16.08 0.43 7.56
N ILE A 62 -16.82 0.60 6.48
CA ILE A 62 -17.97 -0.25 6.11
C ILE A 62 -17.68 -1.03 4.83
N HIS A 63 -17.71 -2.36 4.92
CA HIS A 63 -17.49 -3.27 3.80
C HIS A 63 -18.73 -4.11 3.52
N ARG A 64 -19.13 -4.20 2.25
CA ARG A 64 -20.26 -5.03 1.81
C ARG A 64 -19.83 -6.48 1.62
N TRP A 65 -20.68 -7.42 2.02
CA TRP A 65 -20.44 -8.87 1.89
C TRP A 65 -21.25 -9.46 0.74
N THR A 66 -20.60 -9.63 -0.41
CA THR A 66 -21.24 -10.00 -1.68
C THR A 66 -20.73 -11.34 -2.21
N THR A 67 -21.51 -11.97 -3.10
CA THR A 67 -21.16 -13.29 -3.66
C THR A 67 -19.91 -13.22 -4.54
N GLU A 68 -19.74 -12.08 -5.20
CA GLU A 68 -18.61 -11.76 -6.08
C GLU A 68 -18.03 -10.40 -5.66
N PRO A 69 -16.72 -10.15 -5.87
CA PRO A 69 -16.15 -8.82 -5.74
C PRO A 69 -16.83 -7.84 -6.70
N THR A 70 -17.43 -6.79 -6.15
CA THR A 70 -18.28 -5.86 -6.88
C THR A 70 -17.96 -4.42 -6.50
N LYS A 71 -17.99 -3.52 -7.48
CA LYS A 71 -17.93 -2.07 -7.25
C LYS A 71 -19.29 -1.60 -6.69
N MET A 72 -19.27 -1.04 -5.49
CA MET A 72 -20.46 -0.61 -4.75
C MET A 72 -20.82 0.85 -5.01
N ASN A 73 -19.82 1.72 -4.99
CA ASN A 73 -20.00 3.17 -5.09
C ASN A 73 -18.73 3.84 -5.64
N ALA A 74 -18.54 5.15 -5.40
CA ALA A 74 -17.35 5.90 -5.82
C ALA A 74 -16.18 5.86 -4.81
N GLY A 75 -16.36 5.26 -3.64
CA GLY A 75 -15.53 5.43 -2.45
C GLY A 75 -16.05 6.57 -1.58
N PRO A 76 -15.73 6.59 -0.28
CA PRO A 76 -16.33 7.55 0.64
C PRO A 76 -15.51 8.84 0.85
N GLU A 77 -14.52 9.13 -0.01
CA GLU A 77 -13.50 10.20 0.11
C GLU A 77 -12.58 10.07 1.35
N ARG A 78 -13.10 9.73 2.52
CA ARG A 78 -12.34 9.37 3.73
C ARG A 78 -13.22 8.58 4.69
N MET A 79 -12.90 7.30 4.91
CA MET A 79 -13.66 6.37 5.79
C MET A 79 -15.15 6.25 5.41
N GLY A 80 -15.82 5.17 5.78
CA GLY A 80 -17.23 4.91 5.46
C GLY A 80 -17.39 3.72 4.53
N GLU A 81 -18.37 3.75 3.62
CA GLU A 81 -18.62 2.63 2.71
C GLU A 81 -17.63 2.57 1.56
N HIS A 82 -16.79 1.53 1.60
CA HIS A 82 -15.72 1.27 0.64
C HIS A 82 -16.23 1.12 -0.80
N ARG A 83 -15.41 1.58 -1.76
CA ARG A 83 -15.73 1.49 -3.21
C ARG A 83 -15.99 0.06 -3.64
N TRP A 84 -15.30 -0.89 -3.04
CA TRP A 84 -15.28 -2.29 -3.41
C TRP A 84 -15.84 -3.16 -2.28
N SER A 85 -16.73 -4.09 -2.65
CA SER A 85 -17.17 -5.11 -1.71
C SER A 85 -16.10 -6.17 -1.47
N LEU A 86 -16.38 -6.98 -0.46
CA LEU A 86 -15.64 -8.16 -0.10
C LEU A 86 -16.49 -9.40 -0.34
N SER A 87 -15.84 -10.47 -0.77
CA SER A 87 -16.46 -11.75 -1.08
C SER A 87 -15.72 -12.92 -0.43
N PRO A 88 -16.31 -14.13 -0.42
CA PRO A 88 -15.61 -15.33 0.02
C PRO A 88 -14.24 -15.55 -0.65
N LYS A 89 -14.07 -15.11 -1.90
CA LYS A 89 -12.82 -15.25 -2.66
C LYS A 89 -11.68 -14.44 -2.06
N ASP A 90 -12.00 -13.34 -1.35
CA ASP A 90 -11.00 -12.44 -0.77
C ASP A 90 -10.49 -12.89 0.62
N PHE A 91 -11.11 -13.93 1.21
CA PHE A 91 -10.93 -14.33 2.61
C PHE A 91 -10.29 -15.72 2.75
N GLY A 92 -10.13 -16.47 1.66
CA GLY A 92 -9.77 -17.88 1.71
C GLY A 92 -10.82 -18.74 2.43
N LEU A 93 -10.62 -20.05 2.46
CA LEU A 93 -11.65 -20.99 2.95
C LEU A 93 -12.01 -20.78 4.43
N THR A 94 -11.02 -20.62 5.31
CA THR A 94 -11.25 -20.59 6.76
C THR A 94 -11.94 -19.30 7.20
N LEU A 95 -11.49 -18.14 6.72
CA LEU A 95 -12.05 -16.85 7.13
C LEU A 95 -13.41 -16.61 6.48
N SER A 96 -13.62 -17.05 5.22
CA SER A 96 -14.93 -16.97 4.57
C SER A 96 -15.98 -17.84 5.28
N ALA A 97 -15.63 -19.07 5.68
CA ALA A 97 -16.51 -19.93 6.47
C ALA A 97 -16.85 -19.29 7.84
N PHE A 98 -15.85 -18.71 8.50
CA PHE A 98 -16.07 -17.98 9.76
C PHE A 98 -17.07 -16.83 9.59
N VAL A 99 -16.88 -15.99 8.57
CA VAL A 99 -17.81 -14.88 8.27
C VAL A 99 -19.21 -15.43 7.96
N ALA A 100 -19.32 -16.45 7.10
CA ALA A 100 -20.60 -17.03 6.71
C ALA A 100 -21.40 -17.61 7.90
N VAL A 101 -20.71 -18.23 8.86
CA VAL A 101 -21.35 -18.73 10.09
C VAL A 101 -21.87 -17.58 10.97
N LYS A 102 -21.21 -16.43 10.96
CA LYS A 102 -21.56 -15.29 11.81
C LYS A 102 -22.66 -14.42 11.21
N ILE A 103 -22.62 -14.16 9.90
CA ILE A 103 -23.47 -13.16 9.26
C ILE A 103 -24.30 -13.72 8.10
N GLY A 104 -24.27 -15.03 7.88
CA GLY A 104 -25.02 -15.71 6.83
C GLY A 104 -24.35 -15.65 5.46
N THR A 105 -25.10 -16.05 4.44
CA THR A 105 -24.62 -16.11 3.06
C THR A 105 -24.44 -14.70 2.48
N PRO A 106 -23.41 -14.48 1.66
CA PRO A 106 -23.22 -13.21 0.97
C PRO A 106 -24.42 -12.88 0.06
N THR A 107 -24.66 -11.59 -0.14
CA THR A 107 -25.74 -11.10 -1.01
C THR A 107 -25.31 -11.06 -2.46
N VAL A 108 -26.25 -11.32 -3.38
CA VAL A 108 -26.04 -11.07 -4.81
C VAL A 108 -26.20 -9.58 -5.06
N GLU A 109 -25.21 -8.96 -5.71
CA GLU A 109 -25.25 -7.55 -6.09
C GLU A 109 -25.03 -7.39 -7.59
N THR A 110 -25.63 -6.36 -8.19
CA THR A 110 -25.69 -6.16 -9.65
C THR A 110 -24.65 -5.18 -10.20
N GLY A 111 -23.78 -4.65 -9.35
CA GLY A 111 -22.73 -3.71 -9.74
C GLY A 111 -21.66 -4.33 -10.66
N GLN A 112 -20.79 -3.46 -11.18
CA GLN A 112 -19.65 -3.89 -12.01
C GLN A 112 -18.76 -4.86 -11.23
N SER A 113 -18.43 -6.00 -11.82
CA SER A 113 -17.44 -6.92 -11.22
C SER A 113 -16.06 -6.28 -11.23
N ILE A 114 -15.35 -6.43 -10.11
CA ILE A 114 -13.95 -6.00 -9.93
C ILE A 114 -13.01 -7.21 -9.77
N LEU A 115 -13.43 -8.37 -10.27
CA LEU A 115 -12.71 -9.63 -10.06
C LEU A 115 -11.30 -9.57 -10.66
N GLN A 116 -11.14 -8.94 -11.82
CA GLN A 116 -9.83 -8.83 -12.49
C GLN A 116 -8.87 -7.96 -11.69
N GLU A 117 -9.36 -6.89 -11.09
CA GLU A 117 -8.60 -6.02 -10.19
C GLU A 117 -8.20 -6.77 -8.92
N ARG A 118 -9.10 -7.55 -8.31
CA ARG A 118 -8.76 -8.42 -7.16
C ARG A 118 -7.73 -9.49 -7.52
N ILE A 119 -7.83 -10.08 -8.70
CA ILE A 119 -6.82 -11.03 -9.22
C ILE A 119 -5.47 -10.34 -9.35
N LEU A 120 -5.39 -9.18 -10.01
CA LEU A 120 -4.15 -8.41 -10.14
C LEU A 120 -3.51 -8.11 -8.78
N LEU A 121 -4.29 -7.59 -7.83
CA LEU A 121 -3.80 -7.27 -6.50
C LEU A 121 -3.35 -8.52 -5.75
N GLY A 122 -4.05 -9.64 -5.92
CA GLY A 122 -3.66 -10.94 -5.40
C GLY A 122 -2.32 -11.41 -5.96
N GLU A 123 -2.13 -11.35 -7.28
CA GLU A 123 -0.88 -11.72 -7.96
C GLU A 123 0.30 -10.85 -7.51
N ILE A 124 0.11 -9.52 -7.44
CA ILE A 124 1.14 -8.59 -6.95
C ILE A 124 1.54 -8.96 -5.52
N ARG A 125 0.56 -9.12 -4.62
CA ARG A 125 0.84 -9.44 -3.22
C ARG A 125 1.54 -10.80 -3.09
N ASN A 126 1.05 -11.84 -3.77
CA ASN A 126 1.62 -13.17 -3.69
C ASN A 126 3.08 -13.21 -4.19
N THR A 127 3.38 -12.40 -5.20
CA THR A 127 4.73 -12.34 -5.78
C THR A 127 5.69 -11.52 -4.91
N LEU A 128 5.24 -10.39 -4.37
CA LEU A 128 6.09 -9.44 -3.63
C LEU A 128 6.21 -9.74 -2.13
N ALA A 129 5.18 -10.32 -1.49
CA ALA A 129 5.19 -10.58 -0.04
C ALA A 129 6.38 -11.43 0.45
N PRO A 130 6.89 -12.43 -0.29
CA PRO A 130 8.11 -13.15 0.09
C PRO A 130 9.36 -12.26 0.18
N MET A 131 9.42 -11.18 -0.61
CA MET A 131 10.54 -10.23 -0.66
C MET A 131 10.39 -9.10 0.36
N LEU A 132 9.17 -8.86 0.83
CA LEU A 132 8.80 -7.79 1.75
C LEU A 132 8.22 -8.38 3.04
N SER A 133 8.98 -9.29 3.66
CA SER A 133 8.55 -10.00 4.87
C SER A 133 8.32 -9.01 6.02
N ASN A 134 7.19 -9.13 6.72
CA ASN A 134 6.75 -8.27 7.82
C ASN A 134 6.36 -6.83 7.43
N TRP A 135 6.38 -6.49 6.14
CA TRP A 135 5.82 -5.22 5.68
C TRP A 135 4.29 -5.25 5.77
N THR A 136 3.71 -4.08 6.00
CA THR A 136 2.25 -3.91 6.08
C THR A 136 1.69 -3.49 4.73
N TRP A 137 0.47 -3.94 4.41
CA TRP A 137 -0.16 -3.80 3.10
C TRP A 137 -1.49 -3.09 3.25
N HIS A 138 -1.67 -2.00 2.52
CA HIS A 138 -2.86 -1.14 2.57
C HIS A 138 -3.38 -0.94 1.16
N LEU A 139 -4.68 -1.14 0.99
CA LEU A 139 -5.30 -1.04 -0.32
C LEU A 139 -5.55 0.41 -0.67
N GLU A 140 -5.07 0.84 -1.82
CA GLU A 140 -5.23 2.19 -2.32
C GLU A 140 -6.22 2.16 -3.49
N VAL A 141 -7.52 2.28 -3.21
CA VAL A 141 -8.56 2.18 -4.25
C VAL A 141 -9.71 3.16 -4.08
N ASP A 142 -9.86 3.81 -2.93
CA ASP A 142 -11.06 4.60 -2.62
C ASP A 142 -10.90 6.07 -2.99
N ASN A 143 -9.71 6.65 -2.78
CA ASN A 143 -9.57 8.11 -2.79
C ASN A 143 -8.67 8.65 -3.91
N LYS A 144 -7.75 7.82 -4.44
CA LYS A 144 -6.85 8.23 -5.53
C LYS A 144 -7.44 7.96 -6.92
N ASN A 145 -7.48 9.02 -7.72
CA ASN A 145 -7.93 8.95 -9.11
C ASN A 145 -6.81 8.55 -10.06
N ASP A 146 -5.55 8.77 -9.71
CA ASP A 146 -4.41 8.55 -10.60
C ASP A 146 -3.80 7.14 -10.49
N ARG A 147 -4.20 6.35 -9.50
CA ARG A 147 -3.64 5.02 -9.26
C ARG A 147 -4.60 4.13 -8.47
N SER A 148 -4.39 2.82 -8.56
CA SER A 148 -5.05 1.82 -7.72
C SER A 148 -4.11 0.65 -7.45
N GLY A 149 -3.90 0.26 -6.21
CA GLY A 149 -2.84 -0.70 -5.89
C GLY A 149 -2.67 -1.01 -4.42
N TRP A 150 -1.51 -1.56 -4.08
CA TRP A 150 -1.04 -1.72 -2.72
C TRP A 150 -0.07 -0.62 -2.35
N TYR A 151 -0.32 0.04 -1.23
CA TYR A 151 0.72 0.71 -0.46
C TYR A 151 1.34 -0.26 0.54
N ILE A 152 2.64 -0.45 0.42
CA ILE A 152 3.41 -1.44 1.16
C ILE A 152 4.41 -0.68 2.03
N ARG A 153 4.20 -0.69 3.35
CA ARG A 153 4.98 0.11 4.29
C ARG A 153 5.97 -0.74 5.07
N ALA A 154 7.16 -0.17 5.27
CA ALA A 154 8.23 -0.79 6.05
C ALA A 154 7.77 -1.19 7.47
N PRO A 155 8.38 -2.22 8.08
CA PRO A 155 8.08 -2.63 9.44
C PRO A 155 8.24 -1.46 10.43
N ALA A 156 7.29 -1.34 11.37
CA ALA A 156 7.26 -0.23 12.33
C ALA A 156 8.54 -0.17 13.18
N GLU A 157 9.17 -1.31 13.48
CA GLU A 157 10.42 -1.39 14.22
C GLU A 157 11.63 -0.78 13.50
N TRP A 158 11.52 -0.47 12.20
CA TRP A 158 12.56 0.21 11.44
C TRP A 158 12.49 1.73 11.61
N ASP A 159 11.42 2.26 12.21
CA ASP A 159 11.23 3.70 12.38
C ASP A 159 11.38 4.44 11.04
N SER A 160 10.66 3.95 10.02
CA SER A 160 10.72 4.42 8.63
C SER A 160 9.33 4.58 8.05
N LEU A 161 9.16 5.64 7.29
CA LEU A 161 7.98 5.99 6.50
C LEU A 161 8.10 5.59 5.04
N PHE A 162 9.23 5.01 4.60
CA PHE A 162 9.38 4.54 3.23
C PHE A 162 8.27 3.57 2.85
N THR A 163 7.67 3.81 1.69
CA THR A 163 6.62 2.97 1.12
C THR A 163 6.99 2.54 -0.29
N ILE A 164 6.48 1.38 -0.66
CA ILE A 164 6.40 0.94 -2.04
C ILE A 164 4.94 0.97 -2.45
N PHE A 165 4.60 1.70 -3.49
CA PHE A 165 3.33 1.52 -4.18
C PHE A 165 3.51 0.47 -5.29
N ALA A 166 2.58 -0.48 -5.43
CA ALA A 166 2.56 -1.40 -6.56
C ALA A 166 1.12 -1.66 -7.03
N GLY A 167 0.82 -1.39 -8.29
CA GLY A 167 -0.52 -1.56 -8.84
C GLY A 167 -0.64 -1.04 -10.26
N LEU A 168 -1.76 -0.39 -10.54
CA LEU A 168 -2.00 0.32 -11.78
C LEU A 168 -1.91 1.82 -11.55
N GLY A 169 -1.30 2.52 -12.50
CA GLY A 169 -1.20 3.98 -12.51
C GLY A 169 -1.65 4.54 -13.84
N TRP A 170 -2.23 5.72 -13.80
CA TRP A 170 -2.70 6.44 -14.96
C TRP A 170 -1.50 7.23 -15.51
N HIS A 171 -1.44 7.37 -16.83
CA HIS A 171 -0.49 8.28 -17.45
C HIS A 171 -1.15 9.66 -17.62
N PRO A 172 -0.52 10.78 -17.24
CA PRO A 172 -1.13 12.11 -17.36
C PRO A 172 -1.61 12.45 -18.77
N GLU A 173 -0.90 11.96 -19.79
CA GLU A 173 -1.24 12.18 -21.20
C GLU A 173 -2.26 11.17 -21.75
N SER A 174 -2.46 10.05 -21.05
CA SER A 174 -3.43 9.00 -21.43
C SER A 174 -4.08 8.39 -20.18
N PRO A 175 -5.01 9.13 -19.54
CA PRO A 175 -5.62 8.72 -18.26
C PRO A 175 -6.39 7.40 -18.31
N ASP A 176 -6.91 7.04 -19.48
CA ASP A 176 -7.65 5.80 -19.70
C ASP A 176 -6.74 4.57 -19.86
N ASP A 177 -5.44 4.78 -20.09
CA ASP A 177 -4.45 3.71 -20.29
C ASP A 177 -3.73 3.40 -18.98
N LYS A 178 -4.35 2.50 -18.20
CA LYS A 178 -3.82 2.04 -16.92
C LYS A 178 -2.82 0.91 -17.14
N ARG A 179 -1.60 1.12 -16.67
CA ARG A 179 -0.50 0.16 -16.80
C ARG A 179 0.13 -0.10 -15.45
N GLY A 180 0.94 -1.16 -15.37
CA GLY A 180 1.73 -1.44 -14.18
C GLY A 180 2.50 -0.20 -13.73
N PHE A 181 2.34 0.13 -12.46
CA PHE A 181 2.91 1.33 -11.85
C PHE A 181 3.49 0.99 -10.49
N LEU A 182 4.71 1.44 -10.25
CA LEU A 182 5.41 1.21 -9.01
C LEU A 182 6.15 2.48 -8.59
N LEU A 183 6.05 2.78 -7.30
CA LEU A 183 6.79 3.88 -6.66
C LEU A 183 7.60 3.32 -5.51
N PHE A 184 8.79 3.87 -5.30
CA PHE A 184 9.52 3.76 -4.05
C PHE A 184 9.70 5.17 -3.51
N GLU A 185 9.01 5.48 -2.43
CA GLU A 185 8.78 6.87 -2.01
C GLU A 185 8.99 7.09 -0.52
N ARG A 186 9.29 8.36 -0.20
CA ARG A 186 9.37 8.90 1.16
C ARG A 186 8.88 10.34 1.14
N ALA A 187 8.23 10.78 2.21
CA ALA A 187 7.85 12.19 2.33
C ALA A 187 9.10 13.10 2.46
N PRO A 188 9.15 14.24 1.75
CA PRO A 188 10.16 15.28 1.98
C PRO A 188 10.22 15.79 3.43
N PRO A 189 11.35 16.37 3.87
CA PRO A 189 11.40 17.10 5.13
C PRO A 189 10.31 18.19 5.18
N GLY A 190 9.57 18.26 6.28
CA GLY A 190 8.45 19.20 6.43
C GLY A 190 7.10 18.65 5.98
N GLU A 191 7.08 17.51 5.27
CA GLU A 191 5.87 16.80 4.86
C GLU A 191 5.62 15.61 5.79
N LEU A 192 4.38 15.42 6.23
CA LEU A 192 4.00 14.39 7.21
C LEU A 192 4.70 14.50 8.59
N ASP A 193 5.14 15.69 9.00
CA ASP A 193 5.70 15.97 10.34
C ASP A 193 4.65 15.86 11.48
N ARG A 194 3.86 14.78 11.47
CA ARG A 194 2.96 14.40 12.55
C ARG A 194 3.81 14.03 13.78
N PRO A 195 3.37 14.34 15.01
CA PRO A 195 4.15 14.04 16.21
C PRO A 195 4.58 12.57 16.36
N ASP A 196 3.83 11.62 15.81
CA ASP A 196 4.15 10.18 15.84
C ASP A 196 5.03 9.70 14.68
N GLU A 197 5.27 10.54 13.67
CA GLU A 197 6.07 10.22 12.48
C GLU A 197 7.27 11.15 12.26
N ALA A 198 7.39 12.24 13.03
CA ALA A 198 8.43 13.24 12.88
C ALA A 198 9.85 12.66 12.98
N ASP A 199 10.08 11.74 13.92
CA ASP A 199 11.38 11.07 14.06
C ASP A 199 11.68 10.14 12.88
N ALA A 200 10.69 9.36 12.43
CA ALA A 200 10.81 8.49 11.27
C ALA A 200 11.09 9.30 9.99
N ASN A 201 10.41 10.44 9.78
CA ASN A 201 10.64 11.34 8.65
C ASN A 201 12.09 11.86 8.65
N ARG A 202 12.56 12.35 9.82
CA ARG A 202 13.94 12.80 10.01
C ARG A 202 14.95 11.71 9.68
N LEU A 203 14.70 10.47 10.13
CA LEU A 203 15.57 9.34 9.82
C LEU A 203 15.54 8.96 8.35
N ASP A 204 14.39 9.03 7.69
CA ASP A 204 14.25 8.76 6.27
C ASP A 204 14.95 9.80 5.39
N ALA A 205 15.02 11.05 5.83
CA ALA A 205 15.87 12.06 5.20
C ALA A 205 17.35 11.64 5.22
N LEU A 206 17.85 11.16 6.37
CA LEU A 206 19.22 10.66 6.49
C LEU A 206 19.45 9.39 5.65
N ARG A 207 18.49 8.47 5.64
CA ARG A 207 18.53 7.27 4.78
C ARG A 207 18.54 7.65 3.31
N THR A 208 17.79 8.67 2.90
CA THR A 208 17.79 9.16 1.52
C THR A 208 19.20 9.61 1.11
N VAL A 209 19.90 10.37 1.97
CA VAL A 209 21.30 10.77 1.71
C VAL A 209 22.20 9.54 1.56
N ALA A 210 22.04 8.52 2.41
CA ALA A 210 22.82 7.29 2.32
C ALA A 210 22.50 6.48 1.05
N LEU A 211 21.22 6.39 0.67
CA LEU A 211 20.76 5.68 -0.53
C LEU A 211 21.24 6.32 -1.83
N CYS A 212 21.36 7.64 -1.85
CA CYS A 212 21.70 8.44 -3.02
C CYS A 212 23.19 8.81 -3.11
N ASN A 213 24.02 8.40 -2.15
CA ASN A 213 25.44 8.75 -2.12
C ASN A 213 26.19 8.34 -3.41
N ASP A 214 26.94 9.26 -4.00
CA ASP A 214 27.63 9.12 -5.30
C ASP A 214 28.60 7.92 -5.39
N GLN A 215 29.13 7.45 -4.27
CA GLN A 215 30.14 6.38 -4.24
C GLN A 215 29.58 5.03 -3.79
N ARG A 216 28.61 5.04 -2.87
CA ARG A 216 28.16 3.83 -2.16
C ARG A 216 26.66 3.68 -2.07
N GLY A 217 25.90 4.66 -2.53
CA GLY A 217 24.46 4.71 -2.46
C GLY A 217 23.83 3.50 -3.16
N ALA A 218 22.90 2.84 -2.47
CA ALA A 218 22.23 1.66 -3.01
C ALA A 218 21.40 1.98 -4.26
N LEU A 219 20.80 3.17 -4.34
CA LEU A 219 20.09 3.63 -5.55
C LEU A 219 21.08 4.09 -6.62
N THR A 220 22.18 4.75 -6.24
CA THR A 220 23.24 5.15 -7.17
C THR A 220 23.85 3.96 -7.90
N LYS A 221 23.93 2.79 -7.26
CA LYS A 221 24.41 1.55 -7.89
C LYS A 221 23.51 1.01 -9.00
N LEU A 222 22.29 1.53 -9.16
CA LEU A 222 21.39 1.15 -10.25
C LEU A 222 21.70 1.91 -11.55
N THR A 223 22.57 2.92 -11.51
CA THR A 223 22.88 3.80 -12.65
C THR A 223 24.38 4.00 -12.80
N ASP A 224 24.83 4.28 -14.02
CA ASP A 224 26.20 4.70 -14.32
C ASP A 224 26.46 6.18 -14.04
N ASN A 225 25.44 6.94 -13.63
CA ASN A 225 25.55 8.36 -13.30
C ASN A 225 25.68 8.57 -11.77
N PRO A 226 26.89 8.75 -11.22
CA PRO A 226 27.07 8.95 -9.78
C PRO A 226 26.45 10.25 -9.27
N GLU A 227 26.31 11.27 -10.11
CA GLU A 227 25.80 12.60 -9.73
C GLU A 227 24.27 12.73 -9.90
N TRP A 228 23.57 11.64 -10.24
CA TRP A 228 22.13 11.66 -10.56
C TRP A 228 21.30 12.37 -9.49
N ALA A 229 21.63 12.17 -8.21
CA ALA A 229 20.90 12.70 -7.07
C ALA A 229 21.00 14.24 -6.92
N HIS A 230 22.03 14.85 -7.52
CA HIS A 230 22.36 16.27 -7.38
C HIS A 230 21.84 17.13 -8.52
N VAL A 231 21.41 16.53 -9.63
CA VAL A 231 20.87 17.22 -10.81
C VAL A 231 19.36 17.10 -10.80
N ALA A 232 18.61 18.20 -10.94
CA ALA A 232 17.14 18.18 -10.88
C ALA A 232 16.49 17.66 -12.19
N VAL A 233 16.91 16.48 -12.65
CA VAL A 233 16.41 15.79 -13.85
C VAL A 233 16.30 14.29 -13.55
N PRO A 234 15.19 13.62 -13.93
CA PRO A 234 15.06 12.17 -13.77
C PRO A 234 16.20 11.40 -14.46
N CYS A 235 16.69 10.35 -13.80
CA CYS A 235 17.72 9.46 -14.33
C CYS A 235 17.09 8.12 -14.71
N HIS A 236 17.10 7.78 -16.00
CA HIS A 236 16.54 6.52 -16.50
C HIS A 236 17.44 5.33 -16.15
N LEU A 237 16.80 4.21 -15.83
CA LEU A 237 17.42 2.93 -15.52
C LEU A 237 17.17 1.93 -16.64
N ASP A 238 17.91 2.05 -17.74
CA ASP A 238 17.68 1.30 -18.99
C ASP A 238 17.84 -0.23 -18.85
N GLU A 239 18.51 -0.70 -17.79
CA GLU A 239 18.66 -2.13 -17.51
C GLU A 239 17.40 -2.76 -16.87
N LEU A 240 16.46 -1.95 -16.38
CA LEU A 240 15.23 -2.43 -15.75
C LEU A 240 14.06 -2.44 -16.75
N PRO A 241 13.09 -3.36 -16.58
CA PRO A 241 12.00 -3.49 -17.54
C PRO A 241 10.99 -2.33 -17.45
N GLY A 242 10.68 -1.73 -18.60
CA GLY A 242 9.75 -0.60 -18.72
C GLY A 242 10.43 0.75 -18.55
N ASP A 243 9.63 1.81 -18.38
CA ASP A 243 10.15 3.15 -18.09
C ASP A 243 10.39 3.26 -16.58
N VAL A 244 11.63 3.06 -16.16
CA VAL A 244 12.06 3.14 -14.77
C VAL A 244 13.01 4.32 -14.59
N GLN A 245 12.67 5.21 -13.67
CA GLN A 245 13.38 6.45 -13.44
C GLN A 245 13.68 6.63 -11.96
N LEU A 246 14.91 7.00 -11.66
CA LEU A 246 15.27 7.60 -10.38
C LEU A 246 14.94 9.10 -10.41
N TRP A 247 14.25 9.55 -9.36
CA TRP A 247 13.83 10.92 -9.18
C TRP A 247 14.68 11.54 -8.06
N PRO A 248 15.56 12.50 -8.39
CA PRO A 248 16.56 12.98 -7.47
C PRO A 248 15.95 13.73 -6.28
N PRO A 249 16.48 13.54 -5.05
CA PRO A 249 16.00 14.27 -3.87
C PRO A 249 16.04 15.79 -4.02
N SER A 250 16.92 16.32 -4.87
CA SER A 250 17.02 17.75 -5.23
C SER A 250 15.78 18.33 -5.90
N MET A 251 14.88 17.48 -6.41
CA MET A 251 13.57 17.90 -6.93
C MET A 251 12.51 18.09 -5.83
N GLU A 252 12.84 17.75 -4.57
CA GLU A 252 11.94 17.87 -3.41
C GLU A 252 10.59 17.15 -3.60
N ARG A 253 10.61 16.01 -4.32
CA ARG A 253 9.43 15.17 -4.55
C ARG A 253 9.40 13.96 -3.63
N TRP A 254 8.22 13.34 -3.54
CA TRP A 254 7.98 12.13 -2.75
C TRP A 254 8.67 10.88 -3.30
N PRO A 255 8.48 10.49 -4.58
CA PRO A 255 9.13 9.29 -5.10
C PRO A 255 10.62 9.51 -5.33
N LEU A 256 11.43 8.53 -4.92
CA LEU A 256 12.83 8.41 -5.32
C LEU A 256 12.98 7.50 -6.55
N LEU A 257 12.01 6.61 -6.79
CA LEU A 257 11.91 5.84 -8.02
C LEU A 257 10.45 5.83 -8.49
N VAL A 258 10.28 6.05 -9.79
CA VAL A 258 9.00 5.93 -10.51
C VAL A 258 9.20 4.90 -11.61
N ALA A 259 8.33 3.90 -11.68
CA ALA A 259 8.38 2.86 -12.70
C ALA A 259 7.02 2.64 -13.35
N ARG A 260 7.02 2.50 -14.68
CA ARG A 260 5.83 2.27 -15.50
C ARG A 260 6.08 1.15 -16.51
N GLN A 261 5.09 0.28 -16.69
CA GLN A 261 5.07 -0.62 -17.84
C GLN A 261 4.78 0.17 -19.12
N GLU A 262 5.50 -0.15 -20.19
CA GLU A 262 5.31 0.46 -21.52
C GLU A 262 4.09 -0.10 -22.26
N GLU A 263 3.59 -1.25 -21.85
CA GLU A 263 2.43 -1.91 -22.46
C GLU A 263 1.51 -2.46 -21.36
N GLN A 264 0.22 -2.57 -21.69
CA GLN A 264 -0.73 -3.27 -20.84
C GLN A 264 -0.47 -4.78 -20.94
N THR A 265 -0.32 -5.46 -19.81
CA THR A 265 -0.01 -6.89 -19.73
C THR A 265 -1.00 -7.60 -18.82
N SER A 266 -0.92 -8.93 -18.75
CA SER A 266 -1.74 -9.71 -17.83
C SER A 266 -1.37 -9.47 -16.36
N SER A 267 -2.29 -9.82 -15.44
CA SER A 267 -2.06 -9.68 -13.99
C SER A 267 -0.77 -10.34 -13.50
N ALA A 268 -0.45 -11.53 -14.00
CA ALA A 268 0.76 -12.26 -13.64
C ALA A 268 2.03 -11.59 -14.19
N GLU A 269 1.97 -11.04 -15.40
CA GLU A 269 3.09 -10.30 -16.02
C GLU A 269 3.35 -8.99 -15.30
N THR A 270 2.31 -8.22 -14.94
CA THR A 270 2.45 -7.01 -14.12
C THR A 270 3.04 -7.34 -12.74
N ALA A 271 2.60 -8.41 -12.08
CA ALA A 271 3.15 -8.82 -10.80
C ALA A 271 4.63 -9.22 -10.89
N LYS A 272 5.00 -9.97 -11.94
CA LYS A 272 6.39 -10.34 -12.22
C LYS A 272 7.26 -9.11 -12.54
N TRP A 273 6.74 -8.17 -13.32
CA TRP A 273 7.40 -6.91 -13.63
C TRP A 273 7.72 -6.11 -12.36
N ALA A 274 6.72 -5.94 -11.48
CA ALA A 274 6.89 -5.26 -10.20
C ALA A 274 7.96 -5.97 -9.35
N ALA A 275 7.95 -7.31 -9.34
CA ALA A 275 8.92 -8.10 -8.59
C ALA A 275 10.37 -7.89 -9.06
N THR A 276 10.62 -7.81 -10.36
CA THR A 276 11.96 -7.51 -10.91
C THR A 276 12.49 -6.17 -10.40
N ILE A 277 11.63 -5.15 -10.33
CA ILE A 277 12.02 -3.83 -9.82
C ILE A 277 12.27 -3.88 -8.31
N VAL A 278 11.38 -4.54 -7.55
CA VAL A 278 11.54 -4.71 -6.08
C VAL A 278 12.78 -5.54 -5.75
N GLU A 279 13.18 -6.48 -6.61
CA GLU A 279 14.40 -7.28 -6.47
C GLU A 279 15.63 -6.37 -6.58
N SER A 280 15.63 -5.49 -7.58
CA SER A 280 16.67 -4.50 -7.80
C SER A 280 16.74 -3.47 -6.66
N LEU A 281 15.61 -3.20 -6.00
CA LEU A 281 15.53 -2.34 -4.82
C LEU A 281 15.94 -3.02 -3.50
N GLN A 282 16.18 -4.33 -3.46
CA GLN A 282 16.53 -5.03 -2.21
C GLN A 282 17.73 -4.42 -1.45
N PRO A 283 18.83 -3.98 -2.11
CA PRO A 283 19.91 -3.28 -1.42
C PRO A 283 19.45 -1.98 -0.77
N ALA A 284 18.59 -1.20 -1.43
CA ALA A 284 18.03 0.03 -0.87
C ALA A 284 17.11 -0.27 0.31
N ILE A 285 16.19 -1.23 0.16
CA ILE A 285 15.29 -1.72 1.21
C ILE A 285 16.07 -2.16 2.46
N SER A 286 17.17 -2.90 2.28
CA SER A 286 17.98 -3.38 3.41
C SER A 286 18.59 -2.23 4.23
N THR A 287 18.88 -1.10 3.59
CA THR A 287 19.42 0.10 4.25
C THR A 287 18.42 0.73 5.21
N LEU A 288 17.11 0.57 4.97
CA LEU A 288 16.06 1.16 5.80
C LEU A 288 16.03 0.56 7.21
N SER A 289 16.36 -0.73 7.33
CA SER A 289 16.40 -1.46 8.61
C SER A 289 17.58 -1.05 9.51
N ALA A 290 18.55 -0.30 8.98
CA ALA A 290 19.71 0.13 9.75
C ALA A 290 19.28 1.08 10.87
N LYS A 291 19.68 0.75 12.10
CA LYS A 291 19.51 1.65 13.25
C LYS A 291 20.51 2.79 13.14
N ILE A 292 19.99 4.01 13.02
CA ILE A 292 20.80 5.22 13.03
C ILE A 292 20.88 5.70 14.48
N ASP A 293 21.84 5.15 15.22
CA ASP A 293 22.11 5.59 16.58
C ASP A 293 22.79 6.98 16.54
N ARG A 294 22.04 8.03 16.91
CA ARG A 294 22.56 9.38 17.17
C ARG A 294 23.48 9.94 16.07
N LEU A 295 22.93 10.25 14.90
CA LEU A 295 23.49 11.32 14.08
C LEU A 295 23.02 12.66 14.64
N ASN A 296 23.82 13.21 15.56
CA ASN A 296 23.60 14.52 16.16
C ASN A 296 24.11 15.58 15.19
N TRP A 297 23.19 16.23 14.46
CA TRP A 297 23.49 17.48 13.76
C TRP A 297 23.05 18.62 14.67
N GLN A 298 23.98 19.08 15.52
CA GLN A 298 23.98 20.46 16.00
C GLN A 298 24.82 21.29 15.03
#